data_AF-B1T8X6-F1
#
_entry.id   AF-B1T8X6-F1
#
_cell.length_a   1.000
_cell.length_b   1.000
_cell.length_c   1.000
_cell.angle_alpha   90.00
_cell.angle_beta   90.00
_cell.angle_gamma   90.00
#
_symmetry.space_group_name_H-M   'P 1'
#
loop_
_entity.id
_entity.type
_entity.pdbx_description
1 polymer ?
#
loop_
_entity_poly.entity_id
_entity_poly.type
_entity_poly.pdbx_seq_one_letter_code
_entity_poly.pdbx_strand_id
1 'polypeptide(L)'
;MTDASRTLGSQDRLELLCWLTCGNLGAFYLNESWPDASFQVQAAHRWLDRHHRQADWLAIAKLAALAQDIAKRHAGFVDASWARDAVEEIVDTDDLDYRAKLVQWVYEDCCKALADKRLAD
;
A
#
# COMPACT_ATOMS: atom_id res chain seq x y z
N MET A 1 17.62 -20.22 14.86
CA MET A 1 16.89 -21.15 13.95
C MET A 1 16.03 -20.30 13.03
N THR A 2 16.49 -20.17 11.80
CA THR A 2 15.96 -19.49 10.59
C THR A 2 14.92 -18.37 10.76
N ASP A 3 15.37 -17.16 11.11
CA ASP A 3 14.59 -15.90 11.08
C ASP A 3 14.37 -15.36 9.64
N ALA A 4 14.97 -16.00 8.64
CA ALA A 4 14.89 -15.57 7.24
C ALA A 4 13.50 -15.79 6.60
N SER A 5 12.62 -16.60 7.20
CA SER A 5 11.26 -16.80 6.68
C SER A 5 10.30 -15.65 7.01
N ARG A 6 10.71 -14.72 7.88
CA ARG A 6 9.92 -13.57 8.30
C ARG A 6 10.27 -12.29 7.55
N THR A 7 11.40 -12.23 6.87
CA THR A 7 11.81 -11.03 6.12
C THR A 7 10.97 -10.86 4.86
N LEU A 8 10.73 -9.61 4.45
CA LEU A 8 9.94 -9.30 3.26
C LEU A 8 10.57 -9.85 1.97
N GLY A 9 9.94 -10.87 1.38
CA GLY A 9 10.19 -11.32 0.03
C GLY A 9 9.62 -10.36 -1.03
N SER A 10 9.88 -10.62 -2.31
CA SER A 10 9.42 -9.75 -3.40
C SER A 10 7.89 -9.61 -3.45
N GLN A 11 7.17 -10.71 -3.20
CA GLN A 11 5.71 -10.70 -3.13
C GLN A 11 5.21 -9.90 -1.93
N ASP A 12 5.80 -10.11 -0.75
CA ASP A 12 5.41 -9.37 0.46
C ASP A 12 5.62 -7.85 0.29
N ARG A 13 6.70 -7.44 -0.41
CA ARG A 13 6.96 -6.01 -0.72
C ARG A 13 5.91 -5.43 -1.64
N LEU A 14 5.44 -6.20 -2.63
CA LEU A 14 4.40 -5.79 -3.56
C LEU A 14 3.04 -5.66 -2.85
N GLU A 15 2.68 -6.64 -2.03
CA GLU A 15 1.44 -6.63 -1.25
C GLU A 15 1.44 -5.49 -0.23
N LEU A 16 2.55 -5.30 0.50
CA LEU A 16 2.70 -4.17 1.43
C LEU A 16 2.65 -2.82 0.71
N LEU A 17 3.25 -2.70 -0.47
CA LEU A 17 3.18 -1.48 -1.27
C LEU A 17 1.73 -1.18 -1.71
N CYS A 18 1.00 -2.20 -2.14
CA CYS A 18 -0.40 -2.11 -2.52
C CYS A 18 -1.26 -1.69 -1.32
N TRP A 19 -1.08 -2.36 -0.18
CA TRP A 19 -1.73 -2.05 1.11
C TRP A 19 -1.55 -0.59 1.51
N LEU A 20 -0.30 -0.11 1.52
CA LEU A 20 -0.01 1.27 1.88
C LEU A 20 -0.62 2.26 0.87
N THR A 21 -0.60 1.94 -0.42
CA THR A 21 -1.16 2.82 -1.46
C THR A 21 -2.68 2.94 -1.32
N CYS A 22 -3.38 1.82 -1.16
CA CYS A 22 -4.81 1.79 -0.90
C CYS A 22 -5.17 2.51 0.41
N GLY A 23 -4.38 2.30 1.48
CA GLY A 23 -4.55 3.01 2.74
C GLY A 23 -4.39 4.53 2.60
N ASN A 24 -3.44 5.00 1.79
CA ASN A 24 -3.29 6.43 1.46
C ASN A 24 -4.51 6.99 0.75
N LEU A 25 -5.05 6.26 -0.23
CA LEU A 25 -6.24 6.66 -0.98
C LEU A 25 -7.48 6.72 -0.09
N GLY A 26 -7.69 5.69 0.74
CA GLY A 26 -8.78 5.66 1.71
C GLY A 26 -8.67 6.78 2.75
N ALA A 27 -7.48 7.04 3.27
CA ALA A 27 -7.25 8.15 4.20
C ALA A 27 -7.50 9.51 3.54
N PHE A 28 -7.05 9.72 2.30
CA PHE A 28 -7.30 10.95 1.56
C PHE A 28 -8.79 11.15 1.28
N TYR A 29 -9.51 10.10 0.88
CA TYR A 29 -10.94 10.14 0.66
C TYR A 29 -11.72 10.51 1.93
N LEU A 30 -11.37 9.91 3.08
CA LEU A 30 -12.07 10.13 4.35
C LEU A 30 -11.77 11.49 4.99
N ASN A 31 -10.55 12.01 4.81
CA ASN A 31 -10.06 13.19 5.54
C ASN A 31 -9.78 14.41 4.64
N GLU A 32 -10.01 14.29 3.32
CA GLU A 32 -9.71 15.30 2.29
C GLU A 32 -8.25 15.80 2.35
N SER A 33 -7.35 15.02 2.94
CA SER A 33 -5.97 15.38 3.20
C SER A 33 -5.07 14.15 3.20
N TRP A 34 -3.85 14.30 2.68
CA TRP A 34 -2.91 13.18 2.62
C TRP A 34 -2.42 12.83 4.02
N PRO A 35 -2.40 11.53 4.38
CA PRO A 35 -1.93 11.11 5.69
C PRO A 35 -0.44 11.39 5.87
N ASP A 36 -0.04 11.62 7.12
CA ASP A 36 1.34 11.84 7.50
C ASP A 36 2.15 10.53 7.60
N ALA A 37 3.42 10.64 7.98
CA ALA A 37 4.31 9.50 8.16
C ALA A 37 3.86 8.54 9.27
N SER A 38 3.16 9.05 10.30
CA SER A 38 2.72 8.23 11.44
C SER A 38 1.66 7.23 10.99
N PHE A 39 0.75 7.63 10.12
CA PHE A 39 -0.22 6.75 9.49
C PHE A 39 0.46 5.63 8.69
N GLN A 40 1.48 5.97 7.88
CA GLN A 40 2.19 4.97 7.08
C GLN A 40 2.84 3.89 7.95
N VAL A 41 3.50 4.30 9.03
CA VAL A 41 4.16 3.37 9.96
C VAL A 41 3.13 2.47 10.63
N GLN A 42 2.02 3.03 11.10
CA GLN A 42 0.94 2.24 11.72
C GLN A 42 0.30 1.27 10.72
N ALA A 43 0.05 1.71 9.49
CA ALA A 43 -0.49 0.86 8.43
C ALA A 43 0.48 -0.28 8.06
N ALA A 44 1.78 0.01 7.97
CA ALA A 44 2.80 -0.99 7.69
C ALA A 44 2.91 -2.03 8.81
N HIS A 45 2.96 -1.60 10.08
CA HIS A 45 3.01 -2.52 11.21
C HIS A 45 1.76 -3.40 11.29
N ARG A 46 0.56 -2.85 11.06
CA ARG A 46 -0.68 -3.65 11.00
C ARG A 46 -0.60 -4.75 9.95
N TRP A 47 -0.07 -4.45 8.77
CA TRP A 47 0.13 -5.44 7.71
C TRP A 47 1.19 -6.49 8.10
N LEU A 48 2.35 -6.05 8.61
CA LEU A 48 3.43 -6.94 9.02
C LEU A 48 2.99 -7.93 10.11
N ASP A 49 2.28 -7.45 11.13
CA ASP A 49 1.76 -8.26 12.23
C ASP A 49 0.77 -9.31 11.72
N ARG A 50 -0.16 -8.90 10.84
CA ARG A 50 -1.18 -9.77 10.24
C ARG A 50 -0.59 -10.84 9.33
N HIS A 51 0.44 -10.51 8.55
CA HIS A 51 1.10 -11.44 7.62
C HIS A 51 2.27 -12.20 8.25
N HIS A 52 2.51 -12.00 9.56
CA HIS A 52 3.63 -12.58 10.32
C HIS A 52 4.99 -12.31 9.64
N ARG A 53 5.18 -11.08 9.19
CA ARG A 53 6.39 -10.58 8.53
C ARG A 53 7.12 -9.57 9.40
N GLN A 54 8.39 -9.35 9.06
CA GLN A 54 9.28 -8.38 9.66
C GLN A 54 10.00 -7.61 8.55
N ALA A 55 10.20 -6.33 8.79
CA ALA A 55 10.90 -5.43 7.90
C ALA A 55 11.72 -4.45 8.72
N ASP A 56 12.90 -4.08 8.21
CA ASP A 56 13.64 -2.97 8.79
C ASP A 56 12.94 -1.63 8.48
N TRP A 57 13.27 -0.61 9.26
CA TRP A 57 12.66 0.71 9.16
C TRP A 57 12.92 1.38 7.80
N LEU A 58 14.05 1.08 7.15
CA LEU A 58 14.42 1.67 5.87
C LEU A 58 13.58 1.06 4.73
N ALA A 59 13.33 -0.25 4.78
CA ALA A 59 12.44 -0.94 3.86
C ALA A 59 11.00 -0.40 3.98
N ILE A 60 10.50 -0.24 5.20
CA ILE A 60 9.18 0.36 5.45
C ILE A 60 9.14 1.79 4.90
N ALA A 61 10.13 2.63 5.20
CA ALA A 61 10.17 4.01 4.74
C ALA A 61 10.20 4.13 3.21
N LYS A 62 11.00 3.29 2.53
CA LYS A 62 11.07 3.25 1.06
C LYS A 62 9.72 2.86 0.43
N LEU A 63 9.07 1.84 0.97
CA LEU A 63 7.76 1.40 0.49
C LEU A 63 6.68 2.44 0.78
N ALA A 64 6.66 3.05 1.96
CA ALA A 64 5.73 4.11 2.33
C ALA A 64 5.84 5.36 1.45
N ALA A 65 7.07 5.83 1.17
CA ALA A 65 7.29 6.95 0.27
C ALA A 65 6.80 6.63 -1.16
N LEU A 66 7.12 5.43 -1.66
CA LEU A 66 6.66 5.00 -2.97
C LEU A 66 5.14 4.84 -3.03
N ALA A 67 4.51 4.31 -1.98
CA ALA A 67 3.07 4.18 -1.88
C ALA A 67 2.37 5.55 -1.96
N GLN A 68 2.89 6.55 -1.24
CA GLN A 68 2.33 7.89 -1.26
C GLN A 68 2.47 8.55 -2.65
N ASP A 69 3.58 8.31 -3.35
CA ASP A 69 3.78 8.79 -4.73
C ASP A 69 2.82 8.11 -5.73
N ILE A 70 2.58 6.81 -5.59
CA ILE A 70 1.57 6.09 -6.39
C ILE A 70 0.18 6.65 -6.08
N ALA A 71 -0.19 6.76 -4.80
CA ALA A 71 -1.50 7.24 -4.38
C ALA A 71 -1.80 8.66 -4.92
N LYS A 72 -0.83 9.58 -4.85
CA LYS A 72 -0.97 10.94 -5.39
C LYS A 72 -1.21 10.96 -6.90
N ARG A 73 -0.60 10.03 -7.66
CA ARG A 73 -0.88 9.89 -9.10
C ARG A 73 -2.31 9.41 -9.36
N HIS A 74 -2.90 8.69 -8.41
CA HIS A 74 -4.29 8.26 -8.48
C HIS A 74 -5.30 9.22 -7.83
N ALA A 75 -4.86 10.37 -7.30
CA ALA A 75 -5.74 11.31 -6.62
C ALA A 75 -6.95 11.74 -7.48
N GLY A 76 -6.71 11.98 -8.77
CA GLY A 76 -7.78 12.36 -9.71
C GLY A 76 -8.77 11.23 -10.05
N PHE A 77 -8.48 9.98 -9.67
CA PHE A 77 -9.47 8.90 -9.77
C PHE A 77 -10.47 8.92 -8.62
N VAL A 78 -10.07 9.38 -7.43
CA VAL A 78 -10.94 9.41 -6.23
C VAL A 78 -12.15 10.33 -6.42
N ASP A 79 -12.02 11.35 -7.28
CA ASP A 79 -13.11 12.26 -7.65
C ASP A 79 -14.13 11.65 -8.63
N ALA A 80 -13.84 10.48 -9.20
CA ALA A 80 -14.75 9.82 -10.11
C ALA A 80 -15.88 9.12 -9.34
N SER A 81 -17.11 9.18 -9.86
CA SER A 81 -18.30 8.64 -9.20
C SER A 81 -18.22 7.14 -8.86
N TRP A 82 -17.40 6.37 -9.58
CA TRP A 82 -17.16 4.94 -9.31
C TRP A 82 -16.08 4.68 -8.26
N ALA A 83 -15.26 5.68 -7.92
CA ALA A 83 -14.16 5.53 -6.97
C ALA A 83 -14.64 5.57 -5.52
N ARG A 84 -15.81 6.18 -5.26
CA ARG A 84 -16.47 6.12 -3.97
C ARG A 84 -16.73 4.67 -3.55
N ASP A 85 -17.44 3.91 -4.38
CA ASP A 85 -17.77 2.51 -4.10
C ASP A 85 -16.49 1.67 -3.93
N ALA A 86 -15.49 1.92 -4.80
CA ALA A 86 -14.22 1.19 -4.77
C ALA A 86 -13.34 1.53 -3.55
N VAL A 87 -13.44 2.74 -2.98
CA VAL A 87 -12.73 3.12 -1.75
C VAL A 87 -13.48 2.65 -0.52
N GLU A 88 -14.81 2.70 -0.51
CA GLU A 88 -15.63 2.16 0.59
C GLU A 88 -15.35 0.65 0.78
N GLU A 89 -15.23 -0.12 -0.30
CA GLU A 89 -14.81 -1.54 -0.25
C GLU A 89 -13.41 -1.76 0.38
N ILE A 90 -12.48 -0.82 0.21
CA ILE A 90 -11.13 -0.88 0.79
C ILE A 90 -11.16 -0.56 2.30
N VAL A 91 -12.03 0.36 2.72
CA VAL A 91 -12.08 0.83 4.12
C VAL A 91 -12.80 -0.17 5.03
N ASP A 92 -13.79 -0.91 4.50
CA ASP A 92 -14.60 -1.85 5.26
C ASP A 92 -13.96 -3.25 5.42
N THR A 93 -12.79 -3.48 4.81
CA THR A 93 -12.13 -4.78 4.81
C THR A 93 -10.84 -4.79 5.63
N ASP A 94 -10.62 -5.89 6.35
CA ASP A 94 -9.42 -6.11 7.17
C ASP A 94 -8.15 -6.39 6.33
N ASP A 95 -8.34 -6.78 5.07
CA ASP A 95 -7.32 -7.05 4.05
C ASP A 95 -7.85 -6.60 2.68
N LEU A 96 -6.96 -6.34 1.73
CA LEU A 96 -7.37 -5.90 0.39
C LEU A 96 -8.10 -7.01 -0.37
N ASP A 97 -9.26 -6.68 -0.94
CA ASP A 97 -9.85 -7.51 -1.99
C ASP A 97 -9.16 -7.24 -3.33
N TYR A 98 -8.24 -8.14 -3.72
CA TYR A 98 -7.55 -8.09 -5.01
C TYR A 98 -8.47 -8.30 -6.23
N ARG A 99 -9.75 -8.59 -6.03
CA ARG A 99 -10.77 -8.62 -7.09
C ARG A 99 -11.38 -7.24 -7.33
N ALA A 100 -11.27 -6.32 -6.37
CA ALA A 100 -11.75 -4.96 -6.52
C ALA A 100 -10.96 -4.23 -7.61
N LYS A 101 -11.68 -3.50 -8.46
CA LYS A 101 -11.08 -2.87 -9.65
C LYS A 101 -10.00 -1.83 -9.29
N LEU A 102 -10.21 -1.06 -8.23
CA LEU A 102 -9.23 -0.09 -7.75
C LEU A 102 -7.96 -0.80 -7.25
N VAL A 103 -8.11 -1.89 -6.49
CA VAL A 103 -6.97 -2.67 -6.00
C VAL A 103 -6.19 -3.29 -7.16
N GLN A 104 -6.85 -3.77 -8.22
CA GLN A 104 -6.15 -4.28 -9.41
C GLN A 104 -5.30 -3.21 -10.10
N TRP A 105 -5.83 -2.01 -10.28
CA TRP A 105 -5.07 -0.91 -10.88
C TRP A 105 -3.89 -0.47 -10.02
N VAL A 106 -4.11 -0.32 -8.72
CA VAL A 106 -3.04 -0.02 -7.77
C VAL A 106 -1.98 -1.13 -7.80
N TYR A 107 -2.39 -2.39 -7.83
CA TYR A 107 -1.49 -3.54 -7.87
C TYR A 107 -0.62 -3.55 -9.14
N GLU A 108 -1.21 -3.27 -10.31
CA GLU A 108 -0.46 -3.13 -11.56
C GLU A 108 0.58 -2.00 -11.50
N ASP A 109 0.21 -0.85 -10.94
CA ASP A 109 1.13 0.28 -10.81
C ASP A 109 2.19 0.06 -9.73
N CYS A 110 1.88 -0.70 -8.68
CA CYS A 110 2.86 -1.20 -7.71
C CYS A 110 3.84 -2.18 -8.36
N CYS A 111 3.36 -3.10 -9.22
CA CYS A 111 4.20 -4.00 -10.00
C CYS A 111 5.19 -3.22 -10.87
N LYS A 112 4.68 -2.24 -11.64
CA LYS A 112 5.51 -1.37 -12.49
C LYS A 112 6.52 -0.59 -11.65
N ALA A 113 6.06 0.02 -10.55
CA ALA A 113 6.93 0.81 -9.69
C ALA A 113 8.07 -0.02 -9.06
N LEU A 114 7.83 -1.27 -8.67
CA LEU A 114 8.87 -2.16 -8.16
C LEU A 114 9.78 -2.74 -9.26
N ALA A 115 9.27 -2.90 -10.48
CA ALA A 115 10.08 -3.31 -11.62
C ALA A 115 11.00 -2.18 -12.10
N ASP A 116 10.47 -0.96 -12.20
CA ASP A 116 11.18 0.27 -12.57
C ASP A 116 12.18 0.67 -11.49
N LYS A 117 11.73 0.63 -10.22
CA LYS A 117 12.60 0.69 -9.06
C LYS A 117 13.04 -0.73 -8.68
N ARG A 118 13.76 -1.44 -9.56
CA ARG A 118 14.88 -2.26 -9.04
C ARG A 118 15.74 -1.27 -8.26
N LEU A 119 15.37 -1.09 -6.99
CA LEU A 119 16.06 -0.33 -5.97
C LEU A 119 17.46 -0.87 -6.10
N ALA A 120 18.34 -0.05 -6.70
CA ALA A 120 19.73 -0.38 -6.89
C ALA A 120 20.19 -1.02 -5.59
N ASP A 121 20.62 -2.28 -5.68
CA ASP A 121 21.28 -2.95 -4.56
C ASP A 121 22.34 -2.03 -3.97
#